data_AF-A0AAT9HL99-F1
#
_entry.id   AF-A0AAT9HL99-F1
#
_cell.length_a   1.000
_cell.length_b   1.000
_cell.length_c   1.000
_cell.angle_alpha   90.00
_cell.angle_beta   90.00
_cell.angle_gamma   90.00
#
_symmetry.space_group_name_H-M   'P 1'
#
loop_
_entity.id
_entity.type
_entity.pdbx_description
1 polymer ?
#
loop_
_entity_poly.entity_id
_entity_poly.type
_entity_poly.pdbx_seq_one_letter_code
_entity_poly.pdbx_strand_id
1 'polypeptide(L)'
;MVMTHGTDTMEETAFLLDLAFDDPRPIVLTGAQRPFDDRAADGPANLGDALAVAAADTARGHGPLLVFDGFAFPARGVRKSDTMSAHAFTVPGRGPALRVTDRLVTPLWQPSPSPGLPFDLDLPDCPGWTWCRSTPVRTGCSSGPAWRPAPRESCWRRPARATRGRSWSRRWPKR
;
A
#
# COMPACT_ATOMS: atom_id res chain seq x y z
N MET A 1 0.71 -1.21 -2.91
CA MET A 1 2.17 -1.44 -2.80
C MET A 1 2.40 -2.39 -1.64
N VAL A 2 3.37 -3.32 -1.72
CA VAL A 2 3.72 -4.21 -0.60
C VAL A 2 5.16 -3.94 -0.17
N MET A 3 5.38 -3.77 1.13
CA MET A 3 6.68 -3.58 1.76
C MET A 3 6.94 -4.69 2.76
N THR A 4 8.05 -5.42 2.58
CA THR A 4 8.55 -6.34 3.60
C THR A 4 9.35 -5.54 4.62
N HIS A 5 9.10 -5.77 5.91
CA HIS A 5 9.73 -5.04 7.00
C HIS A 5 10.01 -5.97 8.19
N GLY A 6 10.99 -5.62 9.02
CA GLY A 6 11.21 -6.30 10.30
C GLY A 6 10.04 -6.06 11.26
N THR A 7 9.66 -7.06 12.03
CA THR A 7 8.47 -6.99 12.89
C THR A 7 8.61 -6.06 14.09
N ASP A 8 9.84 -5.75 14.50
CA ASP A 8 10.10 -5.05 15.76
C ASP A 8 9.76 -3.56 15.70
N THR A 9 9.77 -2.96 14.50
CA THR A 9 9.47 -1.54 14.29
C THR A 9 8.44 -1.31 13.19
N MET A 10 7.66 -2.36 12.87
CA MET A 10 6.68 -2.30 11.78
C MET A 10 5.52 -1.38 12.15
N GLU A 11 5.11 -1.32 13.41
CA GLU A 11 4.01 -0.48 13.88
C GLU A 11 4.35 1.02 13.79
N GLU A 12 5.58 1.41 14.11
CA GLU A 12 6.05 2.80 14.00
C GLU A 12 6.16 3.21 12.53
N THR A 13 6.67 2.33 11.68
CA THR A 13 6.77 2.58 10.23
C THR A 13 5.38 2.70 9.62
N ALA A 14 4.45 1.81 9.97
CA ALA A 14 3.05 1.90 9.52
C ALA A 14 2.41 3.22 9.96
N PHE A 15 2.63 3.62 11.21
CA PHE A 15 2.11 4.88 11.74
C PHE A 15 2.71 6.11 11.03
N LEU A 16 4.02 6.11 10.76
CA LEU A 16 4.66 7.17 9.99
C LEU A 16 4.09 7.27 8.57
N LEU A 17 3.85 6.14 7.91
CA LEU A 17 3.25 6.11 6.58
C LEU A 17 1.82 6.65 6.58
N ASP A 18 1.03 6.37 7.62
CA ASP A 18 -0.35 6.86 7.74
C ASP A 18 -0.38 8.38 7.92
N LEU A 19 0.66 8.94 8.51
CA LEU A 19 0.85 10.36 8.68
C LEU A 19 1.37 11.07 7.43
N ALA A 20 2.21 10.38 6.63
CA ALA A 20 2.90 10.97 5.48
C ALA A 20 2.18 10.77 4.15
N PHE A 21 1.33 9.75 4.01
CA PHE A 21 0.68 9.41 2.74
C PHE A 21 -0.84 9.50 2.83
N ASP A 22 -1.43 10.27 1.91
CA ASP A 22 -2.88 10.40 1.73
C ASP A 22 -3.27 9.87 0.34
N ASP A 23 -3.14 8.55 0.11
CA ASP A 23 -3.55 7.91 -1.15
C ASP A 23 -4.63 6.86 -0.88
N PRO A 24 -5.71 6.80 -1.69
CA PRO A 24 -6.76 5.80 -1.49
C PRO A 24 -6.32 4.37 -1.77
N ARG A 25 -5.20 4.16 -2.48
CA ARG A 25 -4.64 2.82 -2.74
C ARG A 25 -3.90 2.33 -1.49
N PRO A 26 -4.06 1.04 -1.12
CA PRO A 26 -3.45 0.53 0.09
C PRO A 26 -1.91 0.45 -0.02
N ILE A 27 -1.27 0.88 1.06
CA ILE A 27 0.13 0.58 1.37
C ILE A 27 0.10 -0.61 2.33
N VAL A 28 0.72 -1.72 1.97
CA VAL A 28 0.67 -2.93 2.79
C VAL A 28 2.07 -3.24 3.31
N LEU A 29 2.21 -3.36 4.63
CA LEU A 29 3.40 -3.84 5.31
C LEU A 29 3.21 -5.29 5.71
N THR A 30 4.26 -6.09 5.59
CA THR A 30 4.26 -7.47 6.05
C THR A 30 5.67 -7.92 6.41
N GLY A 31 5.81 -9.10 7.00
CA GLY A 31 7.07 -9.67 7.43
C GLY A 31 6.91 -11.11 7.87
N ALA A 32 7.84 -11.58 8.69
CA ALA A 32 7.84 -12.91 9.26
C ALA A 32 8.35 -12.86 10.70
N GLN A 33 7.73 -13.61 11.60
CA GLN A 33 8.23 -13.82 12.96
C GLN A 33 9.29 -14.93 12.99
N ARG A 34 9.23 -15.87 12.04
CA ARG A 34 10.18 -16.98 11.90
C ARG A 34 11.05 -16.81 10.66
N PRO A 35 12.33 -17.23 10.72
CA PRO A 35 13.22 -17.16 9.58
C PRO A 35 12.76 -18.12 8.47
N PHE A 36 13.24 -17.89 7.25
CA PHE A 36 12.79 -18.62 6.06
C PHE A 36 13.12 -20.14 6.08
N ASP A 37 14.18 -20.53 6.79
CA ASP A 37 14.62 -21.91 6.95
C ASP A 37 13.92 -22.65 8.11
N ASP A 38 13.05 -21.97 8.86
CA ASP A 38 12.21 -22.59 9.88
C ASP A 38 11.12 -23.48 9.23
N ARG A 39 10.86 -24.65 9.81
CA ARG A 39 9.80 -25.56 9.35
C ARG A 39 8.40 -24.95 9.44
N ALA A 40 8.21 -23.99 10.33
CA ALA A 40 6.97 -23.25 10.54
C ALA A 40 7.08 -21.80 10.05
N ALA A 41 7.94 -21.53 9.05
CA ALA A 41 8.10 -20.19 8.46
C ALA A 41 6.75 -19.60 8.02
N ASP A 42 6.47 -18.38 8.49
CA ASP A 42 5.22 -17.64 8.25
C ASP A 42 5.34 -16.62 7.11
N GLY A 43 6.57 -16.25 6.73
CA GLY A 43 6.85 -15.25 5.70
C GLY A 43 6.15 -15.49 4.35
N PRO A 44 6.20 -16.70 3.74
CA PRO A 44 5.54 -16.96 2.46
C PRO A 44 4.01 -16.80 2.51
N ALA A 45 3.37 -17.19 3.62
CA ALA A 45 1.93 -17.04 3.81
C ALA A 45 1.58 -15.56 3.98
N ASN A 46 2.26 -14.86 4.89
CA ASN A 46 2.08 -13.44 5.16
C ASN A 46 2.26 -12.58 3.89
N LEU A 47 3.32 -12.83 3.12
CA LEU A 47 3.55 -12.12 1.84
C LEU A 47 2.42 -12.40 0.84
N GLY A 48 1.95 -13.63 0.78
CA GLY A 48 0.84 -14.01 -0.06
C GLY A 48 -0.46 -13.28 0.27
N ASP A 49 -0.77 -13.15 1.55
CA ASP A 49 -1.94 -12.42 2.03
C ASP A 49 -1.78 -10.91 1.81
N ALA A 50 -0.57 -10.38 2.01
CA ALA A 50 -0.25 -8.98 1.75
C ALA A 50 -0.47 -8.60 0.27
N LEU A 51 -0.10 -9.49 -0.66
CA LEU A 51 -0.36 -9.31 -2.09
C LEU A 51 -1.86 -9.34 -2.40
N ALA A 52 -2.63 -10.23 -1.76
CA ALA A 52 -4.08 -10.28 -1.93
C ALA A 52 -4.75 -8.98 -1.43
N VAL A 53 -4.36 -8.49 -0.24
CA VAL A 53 -4.84 -7.22 0.31
C VAL A 53 -4.46 -6.04 -0.59
N ALA A 54 -3.23 -5.99 -1.10
CA ALA A 54 -2.79 -4.91 -1.98
C ALA A 54 -3.56 -4.86 -3.31
N ALA A 55 -4.09 -5.99 -3.78
CA ALA A 55 -4.88 -6.09 -5.01
C ALA A 55 -6.40 -5.90 -4.79
N ALA A 56 -6.88 -6.00 -3.54
CA ALA A 56 -8.29 -5.96 -3.22
C ALA A 56 -8.85 -4.54 -3.22
N ASP A 57 -9.96 -4.31 -3.96
CA ASP A 57 -10.67 -3.04 -3.90
C ASP A 57 -11.28 -2.76 -2.52
N THR A 58 -11.60 -3.80 -1.74
CA THR A 58 -12.09 -3.68 -0.36
C THR A 58 -11.05 -3.09 0.60
N ALA A 59 -9.76 -3.13 0.26
CA ALA A 59 -8.69 -2.54 1.07
C ALA A 59 -8.46 -1.05 0.78
N ARG A 60 -9.09 -0.48 -0.26
CA ARG A 60 -8.96 0.95 -0.57
C ARG A 60 -9.54 1.81 0.55
N GLY A 61 -8.91 2.96 0.80
CA GLY A 61 -9.34 3.92 1.82
C GLY A 61 -9.17 3.45 3.27
N HIS A 62 -8.43 2.36 3.51
CA HIS A 62 -8.07 1.92 4.86
C HIS A 62 -6.77 2.54 5.40
N GLY A 63 -6.10 3.37 4.59
CA GLY A 63 -4.74 3.84 4.87
C GLY A 63 -3.71 2.72 4.71
N PRO A 64 -2.52 2.86 5.33
CA PRO A 64 -1.57 1.75 5.41
C PRO A 64 -2.10 0.62 6.30
N LEU A 65 -1.83 -0.61 5.86
CA LEU A 65 -2.27 -1.84 6.48
C LEU A 65 -1.06 -2.71 6.82
N LEU A 66 -1.06 -3.30 8.01
CA LEU A 66 -0.12 -4.35 8.41
C LEU A 66 -0.81 -5.70 8.21
N VAL A 67 -0.21 -6.61 7.45
CA VAL A 67 -0.79 -7.93 7.15
C VAL A 67 0.04 -9.04 7.75
N PHE A 68 -0.59 -9.83 8.63
CA PHE A 68 0.00 -10.93 9.37
C PHE A 68 -1.07 -11.97 9.74
N ASP A 69 -0.72 -13.25 9.69
CA ASP A 69 -1.55 -14.37 10.19
C ASP A 69 -3.00 -14.35 9.64
N GLY A 70 -3.16 -14.07 8.34
CA GLY A 70 -4.48 -14.02 7.70
C GLY A 70 -5.33 -12.79 8.03
N PHE A 71 -4.76 -11.75 8.66
CA PHE A 71 -5.48 -10.52 9.00
C PHE A 71 -4.76 -9.27 8.52
N ALA A 72 -5.53 -8.20 8.25
CA ALA A 72 -4.99 -6.88 7.98
C ALA A 72 -5.42 -5.90 9.09
N PHE A 73 -4.45 -5.22 9.67
CA PHE A 73 -4.61 -4.27 10.76
C PHE A 73 -4.37 -2.85 10.23
N PRO A 74 -5.23 -1.87 10.57
CA PRO A 74 -4.95 -0.47 10.26
C PRO A 74 -3.69 0.00 10.99
N ALA A 75 -2.89 0.83 10.32
CA ALA A 75 -1.69 1.42 10.91
C ALA A 75 -1.95 2.12 12.26
N ARG A 76 -3.11 2.77 12.41
CA ARG A 76 -3.49 3.39 13.68
C ARG A 76 -3.98 2.36 14.68
N GLY A 77 -3.26 2.29 15.80
CA GLY A 77 -3.61 1.46 16.93
C GLY A 77 -3.13 0.03 16.84
N VAL A 78 -2.49 -0.37 15.73
CA VAL A 78 -1.79 -1.66 15.68
C VAL A 78 -0.61 -1.66 16.65
N ARG A 79 -0.43 -2.77 17.35
CA ARG A 79 0.67 -3.05 18.28
C ARG A 79 1.13 -4.48 18.12
N LYS A 80 2.44 -4.71 18.26
CA LYS A 80 3.02 -6.03 18.47
C LYS A 80 2.70 -6.48 19.90
N SER A 81 1.82 -7.45 20.02
CA SER A 81 1.41 -8.07 21.29
C SER A 81 2.26 -9.25 21.71
N ASP A 82 3.00 -9.87 20.79
CA ASP A 82 3.80 -11.08 21.06
C ASP A 82 5.13 -11.05 20.31
N THR A 83 6.18 -11.56 20.94
CA THR A 83 7.54 -11.58 20.37
C THR A 83 7.80 -12.80 19.47
N MET A 84 7.08 -13.90 19.65
CA MET A 84 7.37 -15.20 19.01
C MET A 84 6.16 -15.84 18.32
N SER A 85 4.93 -15.46 18.69
CA SER A 85 3.71 -15.97 18.06
C SER A 85 3.59 -15.53 16.60
N ALA A 86 2.94 -16.36 15.77
CA ALA A 86 2.53 -15.94 14.42
C ALA A 86 1.46 -14.85 14.49
N HIS A 87 0.56 -14.92 15.48
CA HIS A 87 -0.43 -13.89 15.77
C HIS A 87 0.19 -12.74 16.60
N ALA A 88 1.25 -12.13 16.06
CA ALA A 88 2.07 -11.17 16.78
C ALA A 88 1.43 -9.79 16.94
N PHE A 89 0.45 -9.43 16.09
CA PHE A 89 -0.11 -8.09 16.02
C PHE A 89 -1.57 -8.04 16.46
N THR A 90 -1.97 -6.91 17.05
CA THR A 90 -3.35 -6.64 17.49
C THR A 90 -3.68 -5.16 17.43
N VAL A 91 -4.97 -4.82 17.42
CA VAL A 91 -5.46 -3.46 17.63
C VAL A 91 -6.35 -3.49 18.88
N PRO A 92 -5.84 -3.10 20.06
CA PRO A 92 -6.59 -3.20 21.30
C PRO A 92 -7.97 -2.53 21.21
N GLY A 93 -9.02 -3.27 21.54
CA GLY A 93 -10.41 -2.79 21.55
C GLY A 93 -11.13 -2.76 20.19
N ARG A 94 -10.45 -2.99 19.06
CA ARG A 94 -11.11 -3.03 17.73
C ARG A 94 -10.81 -4.29 16.91
N GLY A 95 -9.61 -4.85 17.04
CA GLY A 95 -9.16 -5.97 16.23
C GLY A 95 -8.83 -5.60 14.77
N PRO A 96 -8.62 -6.59 13.90
CA PRO A 96 -8.24 -6.38 12.50
C PRO A 96 -9.38 -5.75 11.69
N ALA A 97 -9.03 -4.93 10.69
CA ALA A 97 -10.01 -4.30 9.80
C ALA A 97 -10.43 -5.24 8.66
N LEU A 98 -9.54 -6.12 8.21
CA LEU A 98 -9.81 -7.10 7.15
C LEU A 98 -9.34 -8.50 7.58
N ARG A 99 -9.98 -9.52 7.02
CA ARG A 99 -9.56 -10.92 7.10
C ARG A 99 -9.25 -11.46 5.72
N VAL A 100 -8.21 -12.26 5.61
CA VAL A 100 -7.80 -12.98 4.40
C VAL A 100 -8.04 -14.46 4.63
N THR A 101 -8.83 -15.09 3.76
CA THR A 101 -9.06 -16.54 3.78
C THR A 101 -9.05 -17.01 2.34
N ASP A 102 -8.19 -17.97 2.01
CA ASP A 102 -8.00 -18.45 0.64
C ASP A 102 -7.79 -17.30 -0.38
N ARG A 103 -7.03 -16.28 0.03
CA ARG A 103 -6.77 -15.03 -0.73
C ARG A 103 -8.00 -14.17 -1.01
N LEU A 104 -9.16 -14.49 -0.43
CA LEU A 104 -10.32 -13.62 -0.40
C LEU A 104 -10.20 -12.63 0.76
N VAL A 105 -10.30 -11.34 0.44
CA VAL A 105 -10.19 -10.24 1.41
C VAL A 105 -11.58 -9.77 1.82
N THR A 106 -11.95 -10.08 3.07
CA THR A 106 -13.25 -9.77 3.66
C THR A 106 -13.14 -8.60 4.63
N PRO A 107 -13.94 -7.52 4.48
CA PRO A 107 -13.95 -6.43 5.44
C PRO A 107 -14.63 -6.85 6.76
N LEU A 108 -14.05 -6.43 7.88
CA LEU A 108 -14.61 -6.60 9.22
C LEU A 108 -15.13 -5.27 9.77
N TRP A 109 -14.36 -4.19 9.60
CA TRP A 109 -14.76 -2.82 9.90
C TRP A 109 -13.85 -1.84 9.15
N GLN A 110 -14.29 -0.58 9.03
CA GLN A 110 -13.53 0.45 8.32
C GLN A 110 -12.99 1.50 9.30
N PRO A 111 -11.68 1.80 9.28
CA PRO A 111 -11.12 2.89 10.08
C PRO A 111 -11.56 4.24 9.54
N SER A 112 -11.80 5.18 10.46
CA SER A 112 -12.09 6.57 10.11
C SER A 112 -10.85 7.20 9.47
N PRO A 113 -11.00 7.98 8.38
CA PRO A 113 -9.90 8.77 7.83
C PRO A 113 -9.33 9.68 8.91
N SER A 114 -8.02 9.70 9.05
CA SER A 114 -7.34 10.57 10.01
C SER A 114 -6.56 11.64 9.25
N PRO A 115 -6.51 12.88 9.76
CA PRO A 115 -5.68 13.91 9.14
C PRO A 115 -4.20 13.49 9.21
N GLY A 116 -3.49 13.64 8.09
CA GLY A 116 -2.04 13.49 8.00
C GLY A 116 -1.31 14.59 8.79
N LEU A 117 0.03 14.60 8.72
CA LEU A 117 0.82 15.64 9.37
C LEU A 117 0.45 17.04 8.84
N PRO A 118 0.30 18.04 9.74
CA PRO A 118 -0.10 19.39 9.36
C PRO A 118 1.04 20.26 8.79
N PHE A 119 2.26 19.71 8.68
CA PHE A 119 3.41 20.38 8.10
C PHE A 119 4.03 19.52 7.01
N ASP A 120 4.49 20.19 5.96
CA ASP A 120 5.20 19.56 4.86
C ASP A 120 6.51 18.99 5.40
N LEU A 121 6.69 17.68 5.31
CA LEU A 121 8.03 17.12 5.42
C LEU A 121 8.68 17.47 4.09
N ASP A 122 9.64 18.40 4.08
CA ASP A 122 10.49 18.72 2.91
C ASP A 122 11.28 17.46 2.51
N LEU A 123 10.58 16.46 1.97
CA LEU A 123 11.13 15.24 1.46
C LEU A 123 11.77 15.59 0.11
N PRO A 124 13.04 15.22 -0.12
CA PRO A 124 13.68 15.50 -1.39
C PRO A 124 12.84 14.90 -2.52
N ASP A 125 12.66 15.66 -3.59
CA ASP A 125 11.99 15.20 -4.80
C ASP A 125 12.65 13.90 -5.28
N CYS A 126 11.99 12.76 -5.06
CA CYS A 126 12.48 11.45 -5.47
C CYS A 126 12.24 11.27 -6.98
N PRO A 127 13.24 11.47 -7.85
CA PRO A 127 13.06 11.43 -9.30
C PRO A 127 13.05 9.95 -9.72
N GLY A 128 11.87 9.33 -9.71
CA GLY A 128 11.67 7.93 -10.09
C GLY A 128 10.49 7.26 -9.40
N TRP A 129 10.03 7.82 -8.27
CA TRP A 129 8.92 7.29 -7.49
C TRP A 129 7.64 8.05 -7.84
N THR A 130 7.12 7.84 -9.04
CA THR A 130 5.88 8.50 -9.53
C THR A 130 4.65 8.21 -8.66
N TRP A 131 4.70 7.19 -7.79
CA TRP A 131 3.67 6.90 -6.80
C TRP A 131 3.59 7.97 -5.68
N CYS A 132 4.69 8.66 -5.37
CA CYS A 132 4.70 9.73 -4.37
C CYS A 132 4.01 11.03 -4.84
N ARG A 133 3.76 11.15 -6.15
CA ARG A 133 3.23 12.38 -6.80
C ARG A 133 1.70 12.48 -6.84
N SER A 134 0.95 11.49 -6.35
CA SER A 134 -0.49 11.42 -6.63
C SER A 134 -1.42 12.11 -5.63
N THR A 135 -0.95 12.74 -4.57
CA THR A 135 -1.85 13.54 -3.73
C THR A 135 -1.14 14.73 -3.09
N PRO A 136 -1.61 15.97 -3.32
CA PRO A 136 -1.19 17.09 -2.50
C PRO A 136 -1.64 16.82 -1.07
N VAL A 137 -0.72 16.91 -0.11
CA VAL A 137 -1.05 17.08 1.31
C VAL A 137 -2.10 18.19 1.38
N ARG A 138 -3.27 17.88 1.92
CA ARG A 138 -4.40 18.83 2.00
C ARG A 138 -4.10 19.92 3.04
N THR A 139 -3.23 20.86 2.70
CA THR A 139 -3.03 22.07 3.49
C THR A 139 -4.28 22.95 3.36
N GLY A 140 -5.02 23.08 4.46
CA GLY A 140 -5.95 24.18 4.66
C GLY A 140 -7.41 23.90 4.29
N CYS A 141 -8.26 23.90 5.31
CA CYS A 141 -9.66 24.26 5.16
C CYS A 141 -9.77 25.62 4.45
N SER A 142 -10.34 25.64 3.25
CA SER A 142 -11.18 26.74 2.82
C SER A 142 -12.42 26.17 2.12
N SER A 143 -13.56 26.71 2.51
CA SER A 143 -14.93 26.36 2.13
C SER A 143 -15.14 26.15 0.60
N GLY A 144 -15.64 24.99 0.19
CA GLY A 144 -16.08 24.69 -1.19
C GLY A 144 -16.76 23.31 -1.30
N PRO A 145 -17.69 23.09 -2.25
CA PRO A 145 -18.81 22.16 -2.08
C PRO A 145 -18.44 20.68 -2.28
N ALA A 146 -19.26 19.84 -1.66
CA ALA A 146 -19.21 18.38 -1.60
C ALA A 146 -18.70 17.69 -2.87
N TRP A 147 -17.77 16.76 -2.65
CA TRP A 147 -17.14 15.89 -3.62
C TRP A 147 -18.19 15.13 -4.47
N ARG A 148 -18.19 15.33 -5.80
CA ARG A 148 -18.88 14.47 -6.76
C ARG A 148 -17.84 13.51 -7.37
N PRO A 149 -18.12 12.19 -7.46
CA PRO A 149 -17.20 11.25 -8.09
C PRO A 149 -17.10 11.53 -9.61
N ALA A 150 -15.88 11.62 -10.12
CA ALA A 150 -15.63 11.78 -11.56
C ALA A 150 -16.02 10.51 -12.35
N PRO A 151 -16.47 10.63 -13.63
CA PRO A 151 -16.94 9.49 -14.40
C PRO A 151 -15.81 8.55 -14.83
N ARG A 152 -16.13 7.25 -14.92
CA ARG A 152 -15.25 6.08 -15.10
C ARG A 152 -14.44 6.00 -16.41
N GLU A 153 -14.42 7.02 -17.26
CA GLU A 153 -13.97 6.87 -18.66
C GLU A 153 -12.57 7.43 -18.98
N SER A 154 -11.93 8.20 -18.09
CA SER A 154 -10.66 8.86 -18.40
C SER A 154 -9.39 8.01 -18.13
N CYS A 155 -9.51 6.84 -17.50
CA CYS A 155 -8.34 6.08 -17.03
C CYS A 155 -7.73 5.08 -18.05
N TRP A 156 -8.33 4.91 -19.23
CA TRP A 156 -7.93 3.86 -20.19
C TRP A 156 -7.57 4.36 -21.61
N ARG A 157 -6.89 5.51 -21.76
CA ARG A 157 -6.23 5.81 -23.04
C ARG A 157 -4.86 5.12 -23.12
N ARG A 158 -4.78 4.00 -23.85
CA ARG A 158 -3.51 3.39 -24.31
C ARG A 158 -2.70 4.45 -25.07
N PRO A 159 -1.37 4.53 -24.90
CA PRO A 159 -0.56 5.44 -25.71
C PRO A 159 -0.64 5.04 -27.19
N ALA A 160 -0.93 6.03 -28.04
CA ALA A 160 -1.00 5.87 -29.48
C ALA A 160 0.38 5.51 -30.07
N ARG A 161 0.39 4.57 -31.01
CA ARG A 161 1.56 4.19 -31.83
C ARG A 161 2.11 5.43 -32.54
N ALA A 162 3.36 5.81 -32.26
CA ALA A 162 4.07 6.79 -33.04
C ALA A 162 4.52 6.17 -34.37
N THR A 163 3.76 6.39 -35.44
CA THR A 163 4.26 6.28 -36.81
C THR A 163 5.03 7.53 -37.16
N ARG A 164 6.31 7.41 -37.54
CA ARG A 164 6.96 8.29 -38.52
C ARG A 164 8.24 7.63 -39.02
N GLY A 165 8.24 7.30 -40.31
CA GLY A 165 9.38 6.74 -41.01
C GLY A 165 10.52 7.74 -41.17
N ARG A 166 11.74 7.20 -41.29
CA ARG A 166 12.83 7.79 -42.04
C ARG A 166 13.52 6.68 -42.82
N SER A 167 13.51 6.86 -44.14
CA SER A 167 14.26 6.10 -45.13
C SER A 167 15.76 6.17 -44.85
N TRP A 168 16.44 5.03 -44.88
CA TRP A 168 17.89 4.95 -45.05
C TRP A 168 18.21 3.83 -46.04
N SER A 169 18.58 4.22 -47.25
CA SER A 169 19.13 3.37 -48.29
C SER A 169 20.66 3.32 -48.15
N ARG A 170 21.25 2.19 -47.74
CA ARG A 170 22.69 1.91 -47.99
C ARG A 170 22.94 0.41 -48.23
N ARG A 171 23.08 0.12 -49.52
CA ARG A 171 23.89 -0.86 -50.27
C ARG A 171 24.91 -1.71 -49.47
N TRP A 172 24.89 -3.02 -49.74
CA TRP A 172 25.80 -4.11 -49.29
C TRP A 172 27.27 -3.94 -49.72
N PRO A 173 28.23 -4.70 -49.15
CA PRO A 173 28.58 -6.00 -49.77
C PRO A 173 28.76 -7.17 -48.78
N LYS A 174 28.55 -8.38 -49.32
CA LYS A 174 28.80 -9.68 -48.67
C LYS A 174 30.30 -10.01 -48.62
N ARG A 175 30.71 -10.71 -47.56
CA ARG A 175 31.65 -11.83 -47.59
C ARG A 175 31.10 -12.93 -46.68
#